data_AF-A0A8X6L2P0-F1
#
_entry.id   AF-A0A8X6L2P0-F1
#
_cell.length_a   1.000
_cell.length_b   1.000
_cell.length_c   1.000
_cell.angle_alpha   90.00
_cell.angle_beta   90.00
_cell.angle_gamma   90.00
#
_symmetry.space_group_name_H-M   'P 1'
#
loop_
_entity.id
_entity.type
_entity.pdbx_description
1 polymer ?
#
loop_
_entity_poly.entity_id
_entity_poly.type
_entity_poly.pdbx_seq_one_letter_code
_entity_poly.pdbx_strand_id
1 'polypeptide(L)'
;MTSDIPFPTDVPNCQEELKEERKQTSCAIGLNVEELPIISRVSSFRKLQRVLAWCLRFISNVKLTSTERKFGALTTKELEKGLVCCIKQVQVNNLCL
;
A
#
# COMPACT_ATOMS: atom_id res chain seq x y z
N MET A 1 17.91 -23.59 58.74
CA MET A 1 17.13 -24.82 58.53
C MET A 1 15.90 -24.43 57.74
N THR A 2 15.99 -24.46 56.40
CA THR A 2 14.88 -24.17 55.49
C THR A 2 14.41 -25.50 54.95
N SER A 3 13.24 -25.96 55.39
CA SER A 3 12.61 -27.17 54.88
C SER A 3 11.81 -26.81 53.63
N ASP A 4 12.27 -27.31 52.49
CA ASP A 4 11.60 -27.17 51.19
C ASP A 4 10.22 -27.86 51.23
N ILE A 5 9.18 -27.10 50.84
CA ILE A 5 7.81 -27.62 50.72
C ILE A 5 7.67 -28.24 49.32
N PRO A 6 7.28 -29.53 49.19
CA PRO A 6 7.09 -30.13 47.88
C PRO A 6 5.86 -29.54 47.18
N PHE A 7 6.01 -29.09 45.94
CA PHE A 7 4.89 -28.66 45.10
C PHE A 7 4.03 -29.86 44.70
N PRO A 8 2.69 -29.76 44.76
CA PRO A 8 1.81 -30.82 44.25
C PRO A 8 1.91 -30.88 42.71
N THR A 9 2.61 -31.89 42.20
CA THR A 9 2.46 -32.36 40.82
C THR A 9 1.15 -33.13 40.74
N ASP A 10 0.08 -32.47 40.30
CA ASP A 10 -1.04 -33.06 39.55
C ASP A 10 -2.08 -31.96 39.31
N VAL A 11 -1.75 -31.05 38.39
CA VAL A 11 -2.74 -30.14 37.80
C VAL A 11 -3.32 -30.88 36.60
N PRO A 12 -4.64 -31.16 36.55
CA PRO A 12 -5.26 -31.73 35.35
C PRO A 12 -5.06 -30.77 34.18
N ASN A 13 -4.30 -31.21 33.17
CA ASN A 13 -4.07 -30.44 31.96
C ASN A 13 -5.35 -30.37 31.12
N CYS A 14 -6.20 -29.38 31.37
CA CYS A 14 -7.30 -29.05 30.46
C CYS A 14 -6.75 -28.27 29.25
N GLN A 15 -6.17 -29.00 28.30
CA GLN A 15 -5.89 -28.48 26.96
C GLN A 15 -6.68 -29.31 25.94
N GLU A 16 -7.99 -29.10 25.88
CA GLU A 16 -8.71 -29.33 24.62
C GLU A 16 -8.37 -28.15 23.71
N GLU A 17 -7.34 -28.31 22.87
CA GLU A 17 -7.05 -27.38 21.79
C GLU A 17 -8.20 -27.41 20.77
N LEU A 18 -9.08 -26.41 20.85
CA LEU A 18 -10.07 -26.13 19.82
C LEU A 18 -9.33 -25.80 18.52
N LYS A 19 -9.34 -26.72 17.54
CA LYS A 19 -8.80 -26.46 16.20
C LYS A 19 -9.54 -25.28 15.56
N GLU A 20 -8.86 -24.13 15.47
CA GLU A 20 -9.35 -22.98 14.73
C GLU A 20 -9.33 -23.31 13.22
N GLU A 21 -10.49 -23.68 12.66
CA GLU A 21 -10.66 -23.81 11.21
C GLU A 21 -10.71 -22.41 10.57
N ARG A 22 -9.55 -21.82 10.32
CA ARG A 22 -9.46 -20.60 9.52
C ARG A 22 -9.69 -20.98 8.05
N LYS A 23 -10.83 -20.58 7.48
CA LYS A 23 -11.12 -20.72 6.05
C LYS A 23 -10.00 -20.07 5.24
N GLN A 24 -9.13 -20.88 4.65
CA GLN A 24 -8.05 -20.41 3.80
C GLN A 24 -8.65 -19.90 2.50
N THR A 25 -8.75 -18.57 2.39
CA THR A 25 -9.14 -17.92 1.14
C THR A 25 -7.88 -17.83 0.28
N SER A 26 -7.77 -18.72 -0.72
CA SER A 26 -6.77 -18.58 -1.77
C SER A 26 -7.35 -17.73 -2.90
N CYS A 27 -6.62 -16.70 -3.30
CA CYS A 27 -6.89 -15.96 -4.53
C CYS A 27 -5.75 -16.24 -5.50
N ALA A 28 -6.08 -16.76 -6.69
CA ALA A 28 -5.13 -16.88 -7.78
C ALA A 28 -5.07 -15.53 -8.49
N ILE A 29 -3.92 -14.85 -8.42
CA ILE A 29 -3.69 -13.60 -9.14
C ILE A 29 -3.05 -13.97 -10.48
N GLY A 30 -3.82 -13.86 -11.56
CA GLY A 30 -3.27 -13.97 -12.91
C GLY A 30 -2.46 -12.72 -13.23
N LEU A 31 -1.15 -12.87 -13.47
CA LEU A 31 -0.30 -11.78 -13.96
C LEU A 31 -0.57 -11.57 -15.46
N ASN A 32 -1.70 -10.95 -15.80
CA ASN A 32 -1.83 -10.31 -17.11
C ASN A 32 -1.18 -8.93 -16.98
N VAL A 33 0.15 -8.88 -17.16
CA VAL A 33 0.88 -7.61 -17.18
C VAL A 33 0.55 -6.92 -18.49
N GLU A 34 -0.61 -6.28 -18.55
CA GLU A 34 -0.89 -5.32 -19.62
C GLU A 34 0.01 -4.12 -19.37
N GLU A 35 1.10 -4.03 -20.13
CA GLU A 35 2.05 -2.93 -20.01
C GLU A 35 1.32 -1.63 -20.29
N LEU A 36 1.15 -0.80 -19.25
CA LEU A 36 0.60 0.53 -19.41
C LEU A 36 1.52 1.32 -20.37
N PRO A 37 1.06 1.67 -21.59
CA PRO A 37 1.96 2.18 -22.64
C PRO A 37 2.69 3.47 -22.25
N ILE A 38 2.10 4.26 -21.35
CA ILE A 38 2.71 5.47 -20.79
C ILE A 38 3.80 5.14 -19.77
N ILE A 39 3.63 4.08 -18.98
CA ILE A 39 4.59 3.66 -17.95
C ILE A 39 5.76 2.90 -18.59
N SER A 40 5.51 2.06 -19.59
CA SER A 40 6.58 1.29 -20.26
C SER A 40 7.53 2.18 -21.08
N ARG A 41 7.09 3.37 -21.50
CA ARG A 41 7.91 4.34 -22.26
C ARG A 41 8.82 5.22 -21.41
N VAL A 42 8.70 5.19 -20.09
CA VAL A 42 9.53 6.01 -19.19
C VAL A 42 10.64 5.18 -18.55
N SER A 43 11.87 5.55 -18.85
CA SER A 43 13.08 4.90 -18.31
C SER A 43 13.38 5.25 -16.85
N SER A 44 12.59 6.11 -16.21
CA SER A 44 12.79 6.50 -14.82
C SER A 44 11.47 6.71 -14.10
N PHE A 45 11.20 5.83 -13.14
CA PHE A 45 10.04 5.94 -12.26
C PHE A 45 9.99 7.29 -11.53
N ARG A 46 11.13 7.78 -11.05
CA ARG A 46 11.22 9.10 -10.39
C ARG A 46 10.83 10.25 -11.33
N LYS A 47 11.20 10.16 -12.61
CA LYS A 47 10.78 11.17 -13.60
C LYS A 47 9.27 11.12 -13.82
N LEU A 48 8.70 9.92 -13.99
CA LEU A 48 7.25 9.73 -14.12
C LEU A 48 6.49 10.29 -12.93
N GLN A 49 6.91 9.94 -11.71
CA GLN A 49 6.31 10.44 -10.46
C GLN A 49 6.28 11.98 -10.43
N ARG A 50 7.39 12.63 -10.82
CA ARG A 50 7.46 14.10 -10.88
C ARG A 50 6.53 14.69 -11.94
N VAL A 51 6.44 14.07 -13.11
CA VAL A 51 5.51 14.50 -14.18
C VAL A 51 4.08 14.43 -13.67
N LEU A 52 3.67 13.31 -13.07
CA LEU A 52 2.32 13.16 -12.52
C LEU A 52 2.04 14.17 -11.39
N ALA A 53 3.01 14.42 -10.51
CA ALA A 53 2.88 15.44 -9.47
C ALA A 53 2.64 16.84 -10.06
N TRP A 54 3.33 17.20 -11.15
CA TRP A 54 3.09 18.45 -11.88
C TRP A 54 1.71 18.50 -12.51
N CYS A 55 1.26 17.42 -13.16
CA CYS A 55 -0.08 17.33 -13.72
C CYS A 55 -1.16 17.52 -12.64
N LEU A 56 -1.00 16.89 -11.47
CA LEU A 56 -1.92 17.01 -10.34
C LEU A 56 -1.94 18.43 -9.74
N ARG A 57 -0.77 19.08 -9.63
CA ARG A 57 -0.68 20.49 -9.23
C ARG A 57 -1.40 21.38 -10.24
N PHE A 58 -1.18 21.16 -11.54
CA PHE A 58 -1.85 21.91 -12.59
C PHE A 58 -3.38 21.80 -12.48
N ILE A 59 -3.90 20.57 -12.39
CA ILE A 59 -5.34 20.29 -12.22
C ILE A 59 -5.91 20.96 -10.97
N SER A 60 -5.11 21.07 -9.91
CA SER A 60 -5.49 21.75 -8.68
C SER A 60 -5.49 23.28 -8.88
N ASN A 61 -4.43 23.83 -9.48
CA ASN A 61 -4.25 25.26 -9.71
C ASN A 61 -5.30 25.86 -10.65
N VAL A 62 -5.78 25.11 -11.66
CA VAL A 62 -6.84 25.61 -12.56
C VAL A 62 -8.17 25.81 -11.84
N LYS A 63 -8.38 25.16 -10.69
CA LYS A 63 -9.59 25.30 -9.85
C LYS A 63 -9.46 26.42 -8.81
N LEU A 64 -8.27 27.02 -8.68
CA LEU A 64 -7.96 28.04 -7.67
C LEU A 64 -7.93 29.44 -8.30
N THR A 65 -8.24 30.45 -7.47
CA THR A 65 -8.03 31.86 -7.86
C THR A 65 -6.54 32.14 -8.06
N SER A 66 -6.19 33.19 -8.81
CA SER A 66 -4.79 33.45 -9.18
C SER A 66 -3.85 33.61 -7.98
N THR A 67 -4.34 34.11 -6.86
CA THR A 67 -3.59 34.35 -5.62
C THR A 67 -3.34 33.07 -4.82
N GLU A 68 -4.16 32.04 -5.00
CA GLU A 68 -4.08 30.76 -4.26
C GLU A 68 -3.27 29.69 -5.01
N ARG A 69 -2.91 29.95 -6.27
CA ARG A 69 -2.15 29.02 -7.10
C ARG A 69 -0.76 28.76 -6.50
N LYS A 70 -0.33 27.50 -6.57
CA LYS A 70 0.97 27.07 -6.06
C LYS A 70 2.02 27.14 -7.17
N PHE A 71 3.14 27.79 -6.88
CA PHE A 71 4.31 27.92 -7.76
C PHE A 71 5.57 27.43 -7.05
N GLY A 72 6.67 27.30 -7.79
CA GLY A 72 7.96 26.85 -7.25
C GLY A 72 8.13 25.32 -7.23
N ALA A 73 9.05 24.82 -6.43
CA ALA A 73 9.40 23.39 -6.39
C ALA A 73 8.21 22.50 -5.97
N LEU A 74 8.21 21.24 -6.42
CA LEU A 74 7.26 20.23 -5.94
C LEU A 74 7.53 19.92 -4.46
N THR A 75 6.48 19.90 -3.66
CA THR A 75 6.56 19.48 -2.26
C THR A 75 6.59 17.96 -2.14
N THR A 76 7.07 17.43 -1.02
CA THR A 76 7.06 15.99 -0.73
C THR A 76 5.66 15.40 -0.85
N LYS A 77 4.64 16.11 -0.34
CA LYS A 77 3.23 15.68 -0.43
C LYS A 77 2.73 15.56 -1.87
N GLU A 78 3.22 16.40 -2.78
CA GLU A 78 2.85 16.31 -4.21
C GLU A 78 3.55 15.15 -4.90
N LEU A 79 4.81 14.89 -4.54
CA LEU A 79 5.52 13.70 -5.00
C LEU A 79 4.81 12.41 -4.52
N GLU A 80 4.38 12.36 -3.26
CA GLU A 80 3.58 11.25 -2.71
C GLU A 80 2.26 11.07 -3.48
N LYS A 81 1.54 12.16 -3.79
CA LYS A 81 0.34 12.10 -4.62
C LYS A 81 0.62 11.55 -6.03
N GLY A 82 1.75 11.94 -6.63
CA GLY A 82 2.20 11.39 -7.91
C GLY A 82 2.45 9.88 -7.84
N LEU A 83 3.07 9.41 -6.75
CA LEU A 83 3.29 7.98 -6.49
C LEU A 83 1.96 7.23 -6.33
N VAL A 84 1.05 7.72 -5.50
CA VAL A 84 -0.27 7.11 -5.30
C VAL A 84 -1.06 7.06 -6.61
N CYS A 85 -0.91 8.07 -7.47
CA CYS A 85 -1.50 8.08 -8.81
C CYS A 85 -0.98 6.92 -9.68
N CYS A 86 0.34 6.70 -9.72
CA CYS A 86 0.92 5.53 -10.40
C CYS A 86 0.34 4.21 -9.87
N ILE A 87 0.33 4.03 -8.55
CA ILE A 87 -0.14 2.80 -7.90
C ILE A 87 -1.60 2.53 -8.27
N LYS A 88 -2.46 3.55 -8.18
CA LYS A 88 -3.87 3.43 -8.53
C LYS A 88 -4.07 3.06 -9.99
N GLN A 89 -3.28 3.62 -10.90
CA GLN A 89 -3.37 3.25 -12.32
C GLN A 89 -3.00 1.80 -12.53
N VAL A 90 -1.89 1.32 -11.96
CA VAL A 90 -1.52 -0.10 -12.05
C VAL A 90 -2.61 -0.98 -11.44
N GLN A 91 -3.11 -0.64 -10.25
CA GLN A 91 -4.18 -1.38 -9.60
C GLN A 91 -5.45 -1.47 -10.44
N VAL A 92 -5.94 -0.35 -11.00
CA VAL A 92 -7.13 -0.36 -11.86
C VAL A 92 -6.94 -1.25 -13.08
N ASN A 93 -5.76 -1.22 -13.70
CA ASN A 93 -5.50 -2.05 -14.89
C ASN A 93 -5.24 -3.53 -14.55
N ASN A 94 -4.79 -3.85 -13.33
CA ASN A 94 -4.48 -5.23 -12.93
C ASN A 94 -5.58 -5.91 -12.10
N LEU A 95 -6.58 -5.18 -11.59
CA LEU A 95 -7.68 -5.71 -10.76
C LEU A 95 -9.02 -5.83 -11.52
N CYS A 96 -9.05 -5.60 -12.84
CA CYS A 96 -10.19 -6.00 -13.67
C CYS A 96 -10.18 -7.53 -13.87
N LEU A 97 -10.73 -8.24 -12.88
CA LEU A 97 -11.35 -9.56 -13.03
C LEU A 97 -12.84 -9.38 -13.32
#